data_AF-A0A6I9Y884-F1
#
_entry.id   AF-A0A6I9Y884-F1
#
_cell.length_a   1.000
_cell.length_b   1.000
_cell.length_c   1.000
_cell.angle_alpha   90.00
_cell.angle_beta   90.00
_cell.angle_gamma   90.00
#
_symmetry.space_group_name_H-M   'P 1'
#
loop_
_entity.id
_entity.type
_entity.pdbx_description
1 polymer ?
#
loop_
_entity_poly.entity_id
_entity_poly.type
_entity_poly.pdbx_seq_one_letter_code
_entity_poly.pdbx_strand_id
1 'polypeptide(L)'
;MRQELTPPLVGSAFSKQALALCEYFEAKKVNFQDKKVIELGAGTGVVGILASLLGGHVTITDLPVALKQIEENVHRNLPAQCIARTKQWHLPRFLHLGIPALAAKEALMKLRKKTGYSFVNCKKALEKYVDNIEEAEVWLHEQAKKEGWSKALKLQGRKTKEGLIGLLQEGSSAVMVEVNCETDFVAQNVKFQQLVQQVAIGTMIHHKEIIDQSNTYAKRFLNSDELSQLRTGPEGSLLTDQLALAIGKLGENMVVKRAACISVPENFFIGSYVHGSPSESSSWLSNMLFGKYGAMVICSSSEEDPKSDITELSRKLAQHVVGMAPLSVGSAEDEPGDESETKMLAQPYVMEPTISLGQFLQPTGISVLDFVRFECGEDPELSESS
;
A
#
# COMPACT_ATOMS: atom_id res chain seq x y z
N MET A 1 14.75 32.58 -41.07
CA MET A 1 14.00 33.71 -40.49
C MET A 1 14.51 33.94 -39.08
N ARG A 2 15.57 34.75 -38.91
CA ARG A 2 15.92 35.27 -37.57
C ARG A 2 15.12 36.55 -37.38
N GLN A 3 13.87 36.43 -36.94
CA GLN A 3 13.26 37.52 -36.18
C GLN A 3 13.80 37.34 -34.77
N GLU A 4 14.75 38.19 -34.39
CA GLU A 4 15.19 38.28 -33.00
C GLU A 4 13.96 38.69 -32.17
N LEU A 5 13.46 37.75 -31.36
CA LEU A 5 12.36 38.02 -30.45
C LEU A 5 12.81 39.15 -29.51
N THR A 6 12.05 40.24 -29.52
CA THR A 6 12.31 41.34 -28.59
C THR A 6 12.16 40.85 -27.15
N PRO A 7 13.08 41.20 -26.24
CA PRO A 7 13.04 40.73 -24.86
C PRO A 7 11.74 41.19 -24.16
N PRO A 8 11.22 40.39 -23.20
CA PRO A 8 10.01 40.74 -22.46
C PRO A 8 10.25 41.97 -21.56
N LEU A 9 9.18 42.65 -21.16
CA LEU A 9 9.28 43.76 -20.21
C LEU A 9 9.84 43.30 -18.85
N VAL A 10 10.54 44.26 -18.22
CA VAL A 10 11.35 44.20 -16.99
C VAL A 10 10.99 43.06 -16.02
N GLY A 11 11.98 42.22 -15.70
CA GLY A 11 11.95 41.26 -14.59
C GLY A 11 11.69 39.79 -14.94
N SER A 12 11.43 39.44 -16.21
CA SER A 12 11.23 38.03 -16.62
C SER A 12 12.36 37.55 -17.53
N ALA A 13 13.22 36.68 -17.00
CA ALA A 13 14.18 35.95 -17.83
C ALA A 13 13.45 34.85 -18.61
N PHE A 14 13.83 34.61 -19.87
CA PHE A 14 13.37 33.42 -20.57
C PHE A 14 13.81 32.17 -19.80
N SER A 15 12.91 31.20 -19.67
CA SER A 15 13.27 29.89 -19.14
C SER A 15 14.29 29.22 -20.07
N LYS A 16 15.37 28.68 -19.51
CA LYS A 16 16.36 27.90 -20.27
C LYS A 16 15.72 26.70 -20.98
N GLN A 17 14.70 26.10 -20.36
CA GLN A 17 13.94 24.98 -20.93
C GLN A 17 13.08 25.43 -22.12
N ALA A 18 12.48 26.61 -22.04
CA ALA A 18 11.69 27.16 -23.14
C ALA A 18 12.55 27.46 -24.37
N LEU A 19 13.75 28.02 -24.16
CA LEU A 19 14.72 28.24 -25.24
C LEU A 19 15.20 26.93 -25.88
N ALA A 20 15.53 25.92 -25.06
CA ALA A 20 15.92 24.60 -25.56
C ALA A 20 14.82 23.93 -26.41
N LEU A 21 13.55 24.12 -26.03
CA LEU A 21 12.42 23.61 -26.81
C LEU A 21 12.24 24.36 -28.14
N CYS A 22 12.45 25.67 -28.15
CA CYS A 22 12.46 26.47 -29.38
C CYS A 22 13.59 26.03 -30.34
N GLU A 23 14.80 25.82 -29.82
CA GLU A 23 15.93 25.29 -30.59
C GLU A 23 15.62 23.90 -31.16
N TYR A 24 14.96 23.04 -30.37
CA TYR A 24 14.50 21.74 -30.84
C TYR A 24 13.48 21.85 -31.99
N PHE A 25 12.50 22.75 -31.88
CA PHE A 25 11.53 22.97 -32.96
C PHE A 25 12.19 23.41 -34.26
N GLU A 26 13.19 24.29 -34.17
CA GLU A 26 13.97 24.72 -35.32
C GLU A 26 14.82 23.57 -35.88
N ALA A 27 15.60 22.89 -35.04
CA ALA A 27 16.48 21.79 -35.43
C ALA A 27 15.73 20.62 -36.09
N LYS A 28 14.52 20.33 -35.60
CA LYS A 28 13.67 19.27 -36.14
C LYS A 28 12.71 19.74 -37.23
N LYS A 29 12.75 21.03 -37.61
CA LYS A 29 11.84 21.64 -38.59
C LYS A 29 10.37 21.32 -38.30
N VAL A 30 9.98 21.45 -37.04
CA VAL A 30 8.62 21.11 -36.58
C VAL A 30 7.63 22.08 -37.23
N ASN A 31 6.53 21.52 -37.74
CA ASN A 31 5.48 22.28 -38.39
C ASN A 31 4.16 22.15 -37.60
N PHE A 32 3.56 23.30 -37.29
CA PHE A 32 2.30 23.42 -36.56
C PHE A 32 1.13 23.86 -37.44
N GLN A 33 1.31 23.97 -38.76
CA GLN A 33 0.26 24.32 -39.71
C GLN A 33 -1.08 23.62 -39.39
N ASP A 34 -2.11 24.42 -39.14
CA ASP A 34 -3.50 24.03 -38.85
C ASP A 34 -3.70 23.19 -37.57
N LYS A 35 -2.67 23.04 -36.73
CA LYS A 35 -2.77 22.32 -35.44
C LYS A 35 -3.26 23.24 -34.33
N LYS A 36 -4.03 22.70 -33.40
CA LYS A 36 -4.35 23.37 -32.13
C LYS A 36 -3.26 23.07 -31.11
N VAL A 37 -2.66 24.11 -30.53
CA VAL A 37 -1.55 24.02 -29.58
C VAL A 37 -1.98 24.70 -28.29
N ILE A 38 -1.76 24.05 -27.15
CA ILE A 38 -1.98 24.63 -25.83
C ILE A 38 -0.64 24.65 -25.11
N GLU A 39 -0.19 25.85 -24.73
CA GLU A 39 1.02 26.02 -23.92
C GLU A 39 0.64 25.96 -22.44
N LEU A 40 1.04 24.89 -21.74
CA LEU A 40 0.80 24.74 -20.31
C LEU A 40 2.00 25.27 -19.53
N GLY A 41 1.81 26.38 -18.80
CA GLY A 41 2.88 27.00 -18.00
C GLY A 41 3.72 28.03 -18.77
N ALA A 42 3.06 28.90 -19.55
CA ALA A 42 3.69 29.72 -20.58
C ALA A 42 4.80 30.68 -20.14
N GLY A 43 4.94 31.05 -18.87
CA GLY A 43 5.95 32.03 -18.45
C GLY A 43 5.87 33.32 -19.27
N THR A 44 6.81 33.54 -20.19
CA THR A 44 6.83 34.69 -21.11
C THR A 44 6.08 34.47 -22.44
N GLY A 45 5.62 33.25 -22.73
CA GLY A 45 4.86 32.86 -23.94
C GLY A 45 5.73 32.56 -25.16
N VAL A 46 7.04 32.39 -24.97
CA VAL A 46 8.01 32.26 -26.07
C VAL A 46 7.77 31.04 -26.96
N VAL A 47 7.37 29.91 -26.36
CA VAL A 47 7.15 28.66 -27.10
C VAL A 47 5.85 28.76 -27.89
N GLY A 48 4.79 29.34 -27.30
CA GLY A 48 3.53 29.56 -27.99
C GLY A 48 3.61 30.58 -29.12
N ILE A 49 4.42 31.64 -28.96
CA ILE A 49 4.75 32.58 -30.04
C ILE A 49 5.42 31.85 -31.20
N LEU A 50 6.44 31.04 -30.93
CA LEU A 50 7.10 30.26 -31.97
C LEU A 50 6.15 29.25 -32.64
N ALA A 51 5.34 28.54 -31.87
CA ALA A 51 4.34 27.61 -32.40
C ALA A 51 3.31 28.32 -33.31
N SER A 52 2.97 29.57 -33.02
CA SER A 52 2.08 30.40 -33.86
C SER A 52 2.76 30.79 -35.18
N LEU A 53 4.03 31.22 -35.13
CA LEU A 53 4.84 31.51 -36.32
C LEU A 53 4.99 30.27 -37.23
N LEU A 54 5.03 29.09 -36.63
CA LEU A 54 5.08 27.79 -37.32
C LEU A 54 3.71 27.29 -37.78
N GLY A 55 2.68 28.13 -37.77
CA GLY A 55 1.37 27.85 -38.37
C GLY A 55 0.30 27.32 -37.41
N GLY A 56 0.59 27.22 -36.11
CA GLY A 56 -0.33 26.71 -35.10
C GLY A 56 -1.42 27.70 -34.69
N HIS A 57 -2.59 27.16 -34.33
CA HIS A 57 -3.62 27.84 -33.56
C HIS A 57 -3.32 27.67 -32.07
N VAL A 58 -2.74 28.71 -31.46
CA VAL A 58 -2.14 28.60 -30.13
C VAL A 58 -2.97 29.26 -29.06
N THR A 59 -3.21 28.53 -27.97
CA THR A 59 -3.68 29.07 -26.69
C THR A 59 -2.49 29.10 -25.73
N ILE A 60 -2.02 30.31 -25.41
CA ILE A 60 -0.81 30.51 -24.60
C ILE A 60 -1.11 30.43 -23.10
N THR A 61 -2.17 31.11 -22.64
CA THR A 61 -2.56 31.06 -21.23
C THR A 61 -4.02 31.48 -21.05
N ASP A 62 -4.66 30.94 -20.01
CA ASP A 62 -5.96 31.39 -19.49
C ASP A 62 -5.83 32.09 -18.12
N LEU A 63 -4.60 32.27 -17.62
CA LEU A 63 -4.34 32.82 -16.29
C LEU A 63 -4.49 34.35 -16.27
N PRO A 64 -5.49 34.92 -15.54
CA PRO A 64 -5.81 36.35 -15.61
C PRO A 64 -4.65 37.28 -15.27
N VAL A 65 -3.81 36.89 -14.30
CA VAL A 65 -2.66 37.71 -13.86
C VAL A 65 -1.54 37.79 -14.89
N ALA A 66 -1.48 36.86 -15.86
CA ALA A 66 -0.47 36.82 -16.90
C ALA A 66 -0.96 37.38 -18.24
N LEU A 67 -2.27 37.58 -18.41
CA LEU A 67 -2.87 37.97 -19.70
C LEU A 67 -2.24 39.24 -20.28
N LYS A 68 -2.15 40.32 -19.48
CA LYS A 68 -1.59 41.60 -19.95
C LYS A 68 -0.15 41.46 -20.46
N GLN A 69 0.69 40.74 -19.72
CA GLN A 69 2.09 40.55 -20.11
C GLN A 69 2.21 39.69 -21.38
N ILE A 70 1.40 38.64 -21.49
CA ILE A 70 1.37 37.76 -22.66
C ILE A 70 0.80 38.49 -23.89
N GLU A 71 -0.22 39.34 -23.71
CA GLU A 71 -0.75 40.24 -24.74
C GLU A 71 0.35 41.14 -25.32
N GLU A 72 1.09 41.83 -24.45
CA GLU A 72 2.21 42.68 -24.87
C GLU A 72 3.33 41.89 -25.56
N ASN A 73 3.67 40.70 -25.05
CA ASN A 73 4.69 39.84 -25.67
C ASN A 73 4.27 39.32 -27.04
N VAL A 74 3.01 38.91 -27.20
CA VAL A 74 2.45 38.48 -28.48
C VAL A 74 2.43 39.64 -29.47
N HIS A 75 1.93 40.81 -29.06
CA HIS A 75 1.86 41.98 -29.93
C HIS A 75 3.23 42.46 -30.41
N ARG A 76 4.27 42.37 -29.57
CA ARG A 76 5.64 42.74 -29.97
C ARG A 76 6.29 41.75 -30.94
N ASN A 77 5.93 40.47 -30.85
CA ASN A 77 6.70 39.39 -31.47
C ASN A 77 5.96 38.63 -32.57
N LEU A 78 4.65 38.86 -32.78
CA LEU A 78 3.88 38.27 -33.87
C LEU A 78 3.47 39.32 -34.91
N PRO A 79 3.68 39.05 -36.22
CA PRO A 79 3.04 39.83 -37.28
C PRO A 79 1.52 39.79 -37.15
N ALA A 80 0.82 40.87 -37.57
CA ALA A 80 -0.65 41.00 -37.45
C ALA A 80 -1.44 39.79 -37.98
N GLN A 81 -0.95 39.14 -39.03
CA GLN A 81 -1.55 37.95 -39.63
C GLN A 81 -1.47 36.69 -38.73
N CYS A 82 -0.44 36.62 -37.87
CA CYS A 82 -0.24 35.52 -36.93
C CYS A 82 -0.96 35.77 -35.59
N ILE A 83 -1.21 37.03 -35.23
CA ILE A 83 -1.99 37.39 -34.02
C ILE A 83 -3.39 36.78 -34.07
N ALA A 84 -4.03 36.73 -35.25
CA ALA A 84 -5.35 36.09 -35.41
C ALA A 84 -5.36 34.58 -35.10
N ARG A 85 -4.19 33.91 -35.12
CA ARG A 85 -4.03 32.49 -34.80
C ARG A 85 -3.77 32.26 -33.31
N THR A 86 -3.46 33.31 -32.55
CA THR A 86 -3.34 33.26 -31.10
C THR A 86 -4.63 33.74 -30.46
N LYS A 87 -5.25 32.88 -29.65
CA LYS A 87 -6.43 33.28 -28.87
C LYS A 87 -5.99 33.74 -27.49
N GLN A 88 -6.15 35.03 -27.22
CA GLN A 88 -6.18 35.61 -25.88
C GLN A 88 -7.64 35.79 -25.50
N TRP A 89 -8.04 35.25 -24.36
CA TRP A 89 -9.44 35.30 -23.96
C TRP A 89 -9.78 36.69 -23.43
N HIS A 90 -10.27 37.58 -24.29
CA HIS A 90 -11.15 38.65 -23.82
C HIS A 90 -12.52 38.02 -23.62
N LEU A 91 -13.02 38.03 -22.37
CA LEU A 91 -14.41 37.72 -22.07
C LEU A 91 -15.26 38.91 -22.55
N PRO A 92 -16.03 38.76 -23.64
CA PRO A 92 -17.38 39.30 -23.56
C PRO A 92 -18.40 38.21 -23.91
N ARG A 93 -19.43 38.15 -23.07
CA ARG A 93 -20.62 37.28 -23.17
C ARG A 93 -20.44 35.82 -22.72
N PHE A 94 -20.28 35.63 -21.42
CA PHE A 94 -21.11 34.67 -20.67
C PHE A 94 -21.42 35.26 -19.29
N LEU A 95 -22.22 36.34 -19.27
CA LEU A 95 -23.00 36.68 -18.09
C LEU A 95 -24.08 35.61 -17.95
N HIS A 96 -23.76 34.48 -17.30
CA HIS A 96 -24.71 33.83 -16.37
C HIS A 96 -24.22 32.68 -15.47
N LEU A 97 -22.95 32.24 -15.45
CA LEU A 97 -22.58 31.06 -14.63
C LEU A 97 -21.21 31.19 -13.93
N GLY A 98 -21.02 32.25 -13.15
CA GLY A 98 -19.81 32.42 -12.30
C GLY A 98 -19.80 31.60 -11.00
N ILE A 99 -20.85 30.80 -10.74
CA ILE A 99 -21.04 30.07 -9.48
C ILE A 99 -20.92 28.52 -9.61
N PRO A 100 -21.35 27.85 -10.72
CA PRO A 100 -21.33 26.38 -10.77
C PRO A 100 -19.94 25.74 -10.87
N ALA A 101 -18.99 26.36 -11.56
CA ALA A 101 -17.70 25.72 -11.84
C ALA A 101 -16.78 25.63 -10.60
N LEU A 102 -16.82 26.66 -9.74
CA LEU A 102 -16.07 26.67 -8.49
C LEU A 102 -16.70 25.71 -7.47
N ALA A 103 -18.02 25.73 -7.34
CA ALA A 103 -18.78 24.80 -6.50
C ALA A 103 -18.58 23.33 -6.92
N ALA A 104 -18.57 23.05 -8.23
CA ALA A 104 -18.31 21.71 -8.76
C ALA A 104 -16.87 21.23 -8.47
N LYS A 105 -15.87 22.12 -8.57
CA LYS A 105 -14.47 21.81 -8.22
C LYS A 105 -14.32 21.55 -6.72
N GLU A 106 -14.94 22.35 -5.87
CA GLU A 106 -14.93 22.18 -4.42
C GLU A 106 -15.59 20.87 -3.99
N ALA A 107 -16.77 20.55 -4.52
CA ALA A 107 -17.47 19.29 -4.27
C ALA A 107 -16.62 18.07 -4.70
N LEU A 108 -16.00 18.14 -5.88
CA LEU A 108 -15.10 17.09 -6.38
C LEU A 108 -13.88 16.88 -5.48
N MET A 109 -13.24 17.99 -5.05
CA MET A 109 -12.11 17.93 -4.13
C MET A 109 -12.51 17.42 -2.75
N LYS A 110 -13.68 17.84 -2.24
CA LYS A 110 -14.24 17.39 -0.96
C LYS A 110 -14.50 15.89 -0.99
N LEU A 111 -15.22 15.39 -2.01
CA LEU A 111 -15.52 13.97 -2.16
C LEU A 111 -14.25 13.13 -2.33
N ARG A 112 -13.28 13.58 -3.13
CA ARG A 112 -11.99 12.89 -3.28
C ARG A 112 -11.18 12.88 -1.99
N LYS A 113 -11.08 14.00 -1.28
CA LYS A 113 -10.35 14.06 0.00
C LYS A 113 -10.99 13.14 1.04
N LYS A 114 -12.32 13.08 1.07
CA LYS A 114 -13.08 12.22 1.99
C LYS A 114 -12.90 10.74 1.68
N THR A 115 -12.99 10.35 0.41
CA THR A 115 -13.08 8.93 0.02
C THR A 115 -11.77 8.33 -0.51
N GLY A 116 -10.89 9.15 -1.07
CA GLY A 116 -9.63 8.73 -1.68
C GLY A 116 -9.74 8.03 -3.04
N TYR A 117 -10.91 8.01 -3.68
CA TYR A 117 -11.10 7.41 -5.02
C TYR A 117 -10.58 8.33 -6.15
N SER A 118 -10.49 7.78 -7.36
CA SER A 118 -9.99 8.51 -8.54
C SER A 118 -10.88 9.71 -8.88
N PHE A 119 -10.27 10.79 -9.41
CA PHE A 119 -11.03 11.98 -9.83
C PHE A 119 -12.13 11.64 -10.84
N VAL A 120 -11.87 10.69 -11.74
CA VAL A 120 -12.85 10.25 -12.74
C VAL A 120 -14.07 9.64 -12.07
N ASN A 121 -13.87 8.76 -11.08
CA ASN A 121 -15.00 8.10 -10.40
C ASN A 121 -15.75 9.08 -9.48
N CYS A 122 -15.04 9.96 -8.76
CA CYS A 122 -15.68 11.02 -7.98
C CYS A 122 -16.50 11.97 -8.86
N LYS A 123 -16.00 12.29 -10.07
CA LYS A 123 -16.73 13.13 -11.01
C LYS A 123 -18.01 12.45 -11.50
N LYS A 124 -17.93 11.18 -11.90
CA LYS A 124 -19.12 10.39 -12.30
C LYS A 124 -20.17 10.31 -11.19
N ALA A 125 -19.73 10.17 -9.95
CA ALA A 125 -20.62 10.14 -8.79
C ALA A 125 -21.38 11.47 -8.64
N LEU A 126 -20.67 12.59 -8.71
CA LEU A 126 -21.26 13.94 -8.60
C LEU A 126 -22.11 14.33 -9.82
N GLU A 127 -21.80 13.82 -11.02
CA GLU A 127 -22.64 13.99 -12.21
C GLU A 127 -23.98 13.25 -12.07
N LYS A 128 -24.00 12.14 -11.32
CA LYS A 128 -25.21 11.34 -11.11
C LYS A 128 -26.07 11.84 -9.94
N TYR A 129 -25.43 12.36 -8.89
CA TYR A 129 -26.09 12.86 -7.68
C TYR A 129 -25.73 14.33 -7.47
N VAL A 130 -26.37 15.19 -8.26
CA VAL A 130 -26.18 16.64 -8.21
C VAL A 130 -26.63 17.16 -6.84
N ASP A 131 -25.75 17.92 -6.19
CA ASP A 131 -25.95 18.52 -4.86
C ASP A 131 -26.18 17.53 -3.69
N ASN A 132 -26.00 16.22 -3.89
CA ASN A 132 -26.10 15.21 -2.84
C ASN A 132 -24.79 14.40 -2.71
N ILE A 133 -23.90 14.89 -1.85
CA ILE A 133 -22.57 14.28 -1.63
C ILE A 133 -22.69 12.93 -0.92
N GLU A 134 -23.67 12.74 -0.04
CA GLU A 134 -23.85 11.49 0.69
C GLU A 134 -24.27 10.35 -0.26
N GLU A 135 -25.24 10.59 -1.14
CA GLU A 135 -25.63 9.59 -2.15
C GLU A 135 -24.52 9.35 -3.17
N ALA A 136 -23.78 10.40 -3.56
CA ALA A 136 -22.61 10.26 -4.42
C ALA A 136 -21.54 9.35 -3.80
N GLU A 137 -21.29 9.49 -2.49
CA GLU A 137 -20.35 8.65 -1.75
C GLU A 137 -20.81 7.19 -1.68
N VAL A 138 -22.08 6.95 -1.33
CA VAL A 138 -22.66 5.58 -1.30
C VAL A 138 -22.52 4.93 -2.67
N TRP A 139 -22.93 5.62 -3.74
CA TRP A 139 -22.80 5.10 -5.10
C TRP A 139 -21.35 4.82 -5.49
N LEU A 140 -20.43 5.71 -5.11
CA LEU A 140 -19.01 5.57 -5.39
C LEU A 140 -18.41 4.33 -4.70
N HIS A 141 -18.80 4.05 -3.46
CA HIS A 141 -18.42 2.83 -2.75
C HIS A 141 -18.97 1.57 -3.43
N GLU A 142 -20.23 1.58 -3.86
CA GLU A 142 -20.82 0.46 -4.61
C GLU A 142 -20.10 0.21 -5.94
N GLN A 143 -19.76 1.27 -6.68
CA GLN A 143 -18.99 1.13 -7.92
C GLN A 143 -17.59 0.59 -7.64
N ALA A 144 -16.92 1.07 -6.59
CA ALA A 144 -15.60 0.58 -6.22
C ALA A 144 -15.61 -0.92 -5.91
N LYS A 145 -16.66 -1.44 -5.25
CA LYS A 145 -16.83 -2.88 -5.04
C LYS A 145 -16.93 -3.63 -6.38
N LYS A 146 -17.80 -3.18 -7.29
CA LYS A 146 -17.98 -3.80 -8.62
C LYS A 146 -16.70 -3.78 -9.44
N GLU A 147 -16.01 -2.65 -9.48
CA GLU A 147 -14.74 -2.48 -10.18
C GLU A 147 -13.63 -3.35 -9.56
N GLY A 148 -13.60 -3.43 -8.22
CA GLY A 148 -12.68 -4.28 -7.47
C GLY A 148 -12.83 -5.75 -7.84
N TRP A 149 -14.05 -6.28 -7.79
CA TRP A 149 -14.34 -7.66 -8.19
C TRP A 149 -14.02 -7.93 -9.66
N SER A 150 -14.33 -7.00 -10.56
CA SER A 150 -13.97 -7.14 -11.98
C SER A 150 -12.46 -7.17 -12.19
N LYS A 151 -11.69 -6.35 -11.46
CA LYS A 151 -10.23 -6.38 -11.51
C LYS A 151 -9.66 -7.64 -10.88
N ALA A 152 -10.18 -8.07 -9.72
CA ALA A 152 -9.77 -9.31 -9.07
C ALA A 152 -9.88 -10.50 -10.03
N LEU A 153 -11.01 -10.64 -10.73
CA LEU A 153 -11.18 -11.70 -11.74
C LEU A 153 -10.18 -11.59 -12.91
N LYS A 154 -9.84 -10.38 -13.36
CA LYS A 154 -8.88 -10.17 -14.46
C LYS A 154 -7.42 -10.41 -14.05
N LEU A 155 -7.10 -10.19 -12.78
CA LEU A 155 -5.75 -10.29 -12.24
C LEU A 155 -5.50 -11.66 -11.58
N GLN A 156 -6.57 -12.45 -11.35
CA GLN A 156 -6.50 -13.79 -10.81
C GLN A 156 -5.52 -14.67 -11.61
N GLY A 157 -4.77 -15.50 -10.91
CA GLY A 157 -3.78 -16.42 -11.49
C GLY A 157 -2.41 -15.78 -11.75
N ARG A 158 -2.26 -14.46 -11.60
CA ARG A 158 -0.94 -13.83 -11.57
C ARG A 158 -0.17 -14.25 -10.32
N LYS A 159 1.14 -14.42 -10.48
CA LYS A 159 2.04 -14.86 -9.42
C LYS A 159 2.14 -13.78 -8.32
N THR A 160 1.85 -14.16 -7.08
CA THR A 160 1.92 -13.30 -5.89
C THR A 160 2.89 -13.90 -4.88
N LYS A 161 4.20 -13.71 -5.08
CA LYS A 161 5.24 -14.22 -4.15
C LYS A 161 5.70 -13.18 -3.12
N GLU A 162 5.37 -11.90 -3.33
CA GLU A 162 5.63 -10.84 -2.36
C GLU A 162 4.43 -10.70 -1.41
N GLY A 163 4.56 -9.93 -0.34
CA GLY A 163 3.48 -9.74 0.63
C GLY A 163 3.97 -9.44 2.03
N LEU A 164 3.10 -9.70 3.01
CA LEU A 164 3.41 -9.52 4.43
C LEU A 164 2.85 -10.68 5.26
N ILE A 165 3.64 -11.05 6.26
CA ILE A 165 3.16 -11.71 7.46
C ILE A 165 2.65 -10.63 8.42
N GLY A 166 1.42 -10.78 8.89
CA GLY A 166 0.82 -9.96 9.94
C GLY A 166 0.62 -10.77 11.21
N LEU A 167 1.07 -10.28 12.36
CA LEU A 167 0.89 -10.93 13.66
C LEU A 167 0.11 -10.01 14.60
N LEU A 168 -0.99 -10.52 15.14
CA LEU A 168 -1.86 -9.85 16.09
C LEU A 168 -2.00 -10.73 17.34
N GLN A 169 -1.63 -10.19 18.50
CA GLN A 169 -1.74 -10.87 19.79
C GLN A 169 -2.65 -10.07 20.73
N GLU A 170 -3.63 -10.75 21.31
CA GLU A 170 -4.60 -10.19 22.24
C GLU A 170 -4.75 -11.10 23.46
N GLY A 171 -4.13 -10.72 24.58
CA GLY A 171 -4.12 -11.52 25.80
C GLY A 171 -3.46 -12.88 25.56
N SER A 172 -4.19 -13.96 25.87
CA SER A 172 -3.74 -15.34 25.70
C SER A 172 -3.99 -15.94 24.32
N SER A 173 -4.36 -15.12 23.33
CA SER A 173 -4.58 -15.57 21.95
C SER A 173 -3.71 -14.78 20.96
N ALA A 174 -3.19 -15.46 19.95
CA ALA A 174 -2.41 -14.85 18.88
C ALA A 174 -2.82 -15.43 17.52
N VAL A 175 -2.83 -14.58 16.51
CA VAL A 175 -3.02 -14.98 15.12
C VAL A 175 -1.89 -14.44 14.26
N MET A 176 -1.45 -15.27 13.32
CA MET A 176 -0.46 -14.91 12.31
C MET A 176 -1.06 -15.20 10.94
N VAL A 177 -1.10 -14.21 10.07
CA VAL A 177 -1.73 -14.27 8.73
C VAL A 177 -0.70 -13.97 7.65
N GLU A 178 -0.82 -14.63 6.51
CA GLU A 178 -0.05 -14.32 5.31
C GLU A 178 -0.99 -13.76 4.23
N VAL A 179 -0.66 -12.57 3.73
CA VAL A 179 -1.33 -11.98 2.57
C VAL A 179 -0.27 -11.64 1.53
N ASN A 180 -0.47 -12.14 0.31
CA ASN A 180 0.46 -11.94 -0.79
C ASN A 180 -0.03 -10.87 -1.78
N CYS A 181 0.91 -10.25 -2.48
CA CYS A 181 0.73 -9.34 -3.62
C CYS A 181 1.76 -9.65 -4.73
N GLU A 182 1.70 -8.94 -5.86
CA GLU A 182 2.61 -9.18 -6.97
C GLU A 182 4.01 -8.58 -6.69
N THR A 183 4.07 -7.38 -6.09
CA THR A 183 5.33 -6.65 -5.87
C THR A 183 5.56 -6.22 -4.42
N ASP A 184 6.82 -6.04 -4.06
CA ASP A 184 7.26 -5.51 -2.77
C ASP A 184 6.83 -4.05 -2.57
N PHE A 185 6.75 -3.25 -3.64
CA PHE A 185 6.22 -1.88 -3.59
C PHE A 185 4.79 -1.83 -3.03
N VAL A 186 3.94 -2.80 -3.40
CA VAL A 186 2.59 -2.90 -2.85
C VAL A 186 2.61 -3.44 -1.41
N ALA A 187 3.48 -4.40 -1.09
CA ALA A 187 3.65 -4.90 0.28
C ALA A 187 4.00 -3.77 1.27
N GLN A 188 4.81 -2.81 0.84
CA GLN A 188 5.19 -1.63 1.63
C GLN A 188 4.05 -0.61 1.78
N ASN A 189 3.00 -0.68 0.95
CA ASN A 189 1.94 0.32 0.94
C ASN A 189 1.02 0.24 2.17
N VAL A 190 0.75 1.39 2.81
CA VAL A 190 -0.15 1.47 3.98
C VAL A 190 -1.55 0.89 3.72
N LYS A 191 -2.09 0.97 2.50
CA LYS A 191 -3.39 0.37 2.17
C LYS A 191 -3.35 -1.16 2.11
N PHE A 192 -2.21 -1.73 1.72
CA PHE A 192 -2.01 -3.16 1.80
C PHE A 192 -1.83 -3.61 3.25
N GLN A 193 -1.04 -2.89 4.05
CA GLN A 193 -0.91 -3.15 5.49
C GLN A 193 -2.28 -3.08 6.21
N GLN A 194 -3.15 -2.14 5.83
CA GLN A 194 -4.53 -2.06 6.31
C GLN A 194 -5.35 -3.31 5.97
N LEU A 195 -5.22 -3.85 4.74
CA LEU A 195 -5.87 -5.12 4.37
C LEU A 195 -5.39 -6.26 5.26
N VAL A 196 -4.07 -6.41 5.43
CA VAL A 196 -3.46 -7.45 6.28
C VAL A 196 -4.01 -7.35 7.71
N GLN A 197 -4.17 -6.14 8.24
CA GLN A 197 -4.79 -5.92 9.54
C GLN A 197 -6.24 -6.37 9.59
N GLN A 198 -7.05 -6.03 8.59
CA GLN A 198 -8.46 -6.46 8.55
C GLN A 198 -8.58 -7.99 8.50
N VAL A 199 -7.67 -8.67 7.79
CA VAL A 199 -7.59 -10.13 7.75
C VAL A 199 -7.23 -10.69 9.13
N ALA A 200 -6.22 -10.13 9.80
CA ALA A 200 -5.82 -10.55 11.15
C ALA A 200 -6.94 -10.35 12.18
N ILE A 201 -7.63 -9.20 12.16
CA ILE A 201 -8.77 -8.94 13.05
C ILE A 201 -9.90 -9.93 12.81
N GLY A 202 -10.30 -10.14 11.55
CA GLY A 202 -11.35 -11.11 11.22
C GLY A 202 -10.99 -12.53 11.65
N THR A 203 -9.71 -12.90 11.49
CA THR A 203 -9.17 -14.19 11.95
C THR A 203 -9.20 -14.31 13.48
N MET A 204 -8.80 -13.26 14.21
CA MET A 204 -8.83 -13.25 15.68
C MET A 204 -10.26 -13.38 16.23
N ILE A 205 -11.23 -12.68 15.65
CA ILE A 205 -12.64 -12.76 16.05
C ILE A 205 -13.15 -14.19 15.85
N HIS A 206 -12.97 -14.74 14.65
CA HIS A 206 -13.38 -16.10 14.33
C HIS A 206 -12.70 -17.15 15.22
N HIS A 207 -11.43 -16.94 15.56
CA HIS A 207 -10.71 -17.81 16.48
C HIS A 207 -11.31 -17.76 17.89
N LYS A 208 -11.60 -16.56 18.41
CA LYS A 208 -12.24 -16.37 19.72
C LYS A 208 -13.65 -16.95 19.82
N GLU A 209 -14.39 -17.05 18.73
CA GLU A 209 -15.72 -17.67 18.69
C GLU A 209 -15.69 -19.21 18.78
N ILE A 210 -14.57 -19.83 18.39
CA ILE A 210 -14.43 -21.30 18.31
C ILE A 210 -13.76 -21.90 19.54
N ILE A 211 -12.95 -21.14 20.26
CA ILE A 211 -12.18 -21.68 21.39
C ILE A 211 -13.12 -22.08 22.53
N ASP A 212 -13.17 -23.39 22.78
CA ASP A 212 -13.66 -23.93 24.03
C ASP A 212 -12.58 -23.81 25.12
N GLN A 213 -13.01 -23.61 26.37
CA GLN A 213 -12.11 -23.61 27.52
C GLN A 213 -11.45 -24.98 27.67
N SER A 214 -10.17 -25.07 27.32
CA SER A 214 -9.33 -26.27 27.43
C SER A 214 -8.22 -26.05 28.47
N ASN A 215 -7.82 -27.13 29.14
CA ASN A 215 -6.68 -27.12 30.06
C ASN A 215 -5.31 -27.15 29.33
N THR A 216 -5.31 -27.22 28.00
CA THR A 216 -4.11 -27.16 27.16
C THR A 216 -4.24 -26.08 26.10
N TYR A 217 -3.14 -25.75 25.43
CA TYR A 217 -3.15 -24.82 24.31
C TYR A 217 -3.95 -25.37 23.12
N ALA A 218 -4.48 -24.47 22.30
CA ALA A 218 -5.09 -24.76 21.02
C ALA A 218 -4.24 -24.15 19.90
N LYS A 219 -3.92 -24.94 18.88
CA LYS A 219 -3.26 -24.51 17.64
C LYS A 219 -4.12 -24.91 16.45
N ARG A 220 -4.43 -23.95 15.57
CA ARG A 220 -5.23 -24.18 14.36
C ARG A 220 -4.64 -23.44 13.17
N PHE A 221 -4.78 -24.03 11.99
CA PHE A 221 -4.45 -23.39 10.72
C PHE A 221 -5.72 -23.15 9.93
N LEU A 222 -5.75 -22.05 9.18
CA LEU A 222 -6.80 -21.74 8.22
C LEU A 222 -6.19 -21.60 6.83
N ASN A 223 -6.80 -22.26 5.85
CA ASN A 223 -6.42 -22.12 4.45
C ASN A 223 -7.13 -20.91 3.81
N SER A 224 -6.82 -20.64 2.54
CA SER A 224 -7.39 -19.52 1.79
C SER A 224 -8.92 -19.59 1.68
N ASP A 225 -9.49 -20.79 1.50
CA ASP A 225 -10.94 -20.98 1.35
C ASP A 225 -11.68 -20.69 2.65
N GLU A 226 -11.16 -21.13 3.80
CA GLU A 226 -11.72 -20.83 5.12
C GLU A 226 -11.63 -19.33 5.43
N LEU A 227 -10.48 -18.71 5.16
CA LEU A 227 -10.28 -17.27 5.36
C LEU A 227 -11.21 -16.42 4.48
N SER A 228 -11.51 -16.89 3.26
CA SER A 228 -12.39 -16.18 2.33
C SER A 228 -13.82 -15.97 2.85
N GLN A 229 -14.24 -16.82 3.80
CA GLN A 229 -15.58 -16.79 4.41
C GLN A 229 -15.66 -15.89 5.64
N LEU A 230 -14.52 -15.43 6.17
CA LEU A 230 -14.49 -14.61 7.37
C LEU A 230 -14.92 -13.16 7.09
N ARG A 231 -15.29 -12.44 8.15
CA ARG A 231 -15.68 -11.03 8.12
C ARG A 231 -14.67 -10.18 8.88
N THR A 232 -14.59 -8.90 8.53
CA THR A 232 -13.75 -7.91 9.23
C THR A 232 -14.28 -7.48 10.61
N GLY A 233 -15.29 -8.18 11.14
CA GLY A 233 -16.00 -7.85 12.37
C GLY A 233 -17.40 -8.45 12.39
N PRO A 234 -18.13 -8.38 13.53
CA PRO A 234 -19.47 -8.95 13.67
C PRO A 234 -20.47 -8.38 12.64
N GLU A 235 -20.37 -7.08 12.37
CA GLU A 235 -21.14 -6.37 11.31
C GLU A 235 -20.26 -6.01 10.10
N GLY A 236 -19.06 -6.59 10.03
CA GLY A 236 -18.08 -6.34 8.99
C GLY A 236 -18.48 -6.96 7.64
N SER A 237 -17.89 -6.44 6.57
CA SER A 237 -17.95 -7.08 5.25
C SER A 237 -17.11 -8.35 5.21
N LEU A 238 -17.35 -9.21 4.21
CA LEU A 238 -16.49 -10.36 3.96
C LEU A 238 -15.05 -9.92 3.65
N LEU A 239 -14.07 -10.74 4.05
CA LEU A 239 -12.67 -10.51 3.72
C LEU A 239 -12.44 -10.49 2.21
N THR A 240 -13.20 -11.29 1.45
CA THR A 240 -13.17 -11.30 -0.02
C THR A 240 -13.58 -9.96 -0.63
N ASP A 241 -14.57 -9.27 -0.06
CA ASP A 241 -14.95 -7.92 -0.51
C ASP A 241 -13.84 -6.91 -0.24
N GLN A 242 -13.17 -7.01 0.90
CA GLN A 242 -12.05 -6.11 1.24
C GLN A 242 -10.82 -6.38 0.38
N LEU A 243 -10.53 -7.65 0.10
CA LEU A 243 -9.49 -8.06 -0.84
C LEU A 243 -9.78 -7.50 -2.24
N ALA A 244 -11.00 -7.67 -2.75
CA ALA A 244 -11.41 -7.14 -4.05
C ALA A 244 -11.30 -5.60 -4.12
N LEU A 245 -11.67 -4.90 -3.05
CA LEU A 245 -11.51 -3.44 -2.94
C LEU A 245 -10.02 -3.03 -2.96
N ALA A 246 -9.16 -3.75 -2.25
CA ALA A 246 -7.72 -3.50 -2.23
C ALA A 246 -7.09 -3.74 -3.61
N ILE A 247 -7.41 -4.85 -4.27
CA ILE A 247 -7.01 -5.14 -5.66
C ILE A 247 -7.50 -4.03 -6.59
N GLY A 248 -8.74 -3.59 -6.43
CA GLY A 248 -9.32 -2.51 -7.21
C GLY A 248 -8.55 -1.20 -7.12
N LYS A 249 -8.03 -0.90 -5.92
CA LYS A 249 -7.33 0.33 -5.57
C LYS A 249 -5.85 0.31 -5.90
N LEU A 250 -5.16 -0.79 -5.63
CA LEU A 250 -3.70 -0.92 -5.80
C LEU A 250 -3.33 -1.52 -7.17
N GLY A 251 -4.26 -2.21 -7.83
CA GLY A 251 -4.09 -2.66 -9.21
C GLY A 251 -3.23 -3.91 -9.39
N GLU A 252 -2.94 -4.64 -8.32
CA GLU A 252 -2.24 -5.93 -8.33
C GLU A 252 -3.14 -7.07 -7.88
N ASN A 253 -2.85 -8.27 -8.34
CA ASN A 253 -3.39 -9.48 -7.75
C ASN A 253 -2.95 -9.60 -6.28
N MET A 254 -3.86 -10.07 -5.44
CA MET A 254 -3.61 -10.29 -4.02
C MET A 254 -4.30 -11.57 -3.57
N VAL A 255 -3.69 -12.25 -2.61
CA VAL A 255 -4.20 -13.53 -2.09
C VAL A 255 -4.09 -13.51 -0.57
N VAL A 256 -5.19 -13.81 0.12
CA VAL A 256 -5.15 -14.17 1.55
C VAL A 256 -4.77 -15.65 1.60
N LYS A 257 -3.53 -15.95 1.95
CA LYS A 257 -2.92 -17.26 1.69
C LYS A 257 -3.26 -18.29 2.75
N ARG A 258 -3.00 -17.95 4.02
CA ARG A 258 -3.18 -18.83 5.18
C ARG A 258 -3.12 -18.03 6.47
N ALA A 259 -3.56 -18.67 7.55
CA ALA A 259 -3.41 -18.17 8.90
C ALA A 259 -3.08 -19.30 9.87
N ALA A 260 -2.41 -18.95 10.97
CA ALA A 260 -2.25 -19.78 12.14
C ALA A 260 -2.83 -19.05 13.35
N CYS A 261 -3.52 -19.78 14.21
CA CYS A 261 -4.15 -19.26 15.41
C CYS A 261 -3.72 -20.10 16.61
N ILE A 262 -3.32 -19.43 17.69
CA ILE A 262 -2.89 -20.03 18.93
C ILE A 262 -3.70 -19.42 20.07
N SER A 263 -4.15 -20.26 21.00
CA SER A 263 -4.65 -19.83 22.30
C SER A 263 -4.08 -20.67 23.40
N VAL A 264 -3.78 -20.04 24.53
CA VAL A 264 -3.14 -20.69 25.66
C VAL A 264 -3.94 -20.48 26.95
N PRO A 265 -3.99 -21.47 27.86
CA PRO A 265 -4.60 -21.31 29.18
C PRO A 265 -3.64 -20.57 30.13
N GLU A 266 -4.03 -20.45 31.40
CA GLU A 266 -3.16 -19.94 32.47
C GLU A 266 -1.87 -20.79 32.61
N ASN A 267 -0.75 -20.17 32.99
CA ASN A 267 0.61 -20.76 33.10
C ASN A 267 1.30 -21.11 31.76
N PHE A 268 0.65 -20.81 30.64
CA PHE A 268 1.23 -20.88 29.31
C PHE A 268 1.37 -19.46 28.76
N PHE A 269 2.32 -19.28 27.85
CA PHE A 269 2.54 -18.01 27.19
C PHE A 269 2.96 -18.20 25.73
N ILE A 270 2.71 -17.14 24.95
CA ILE A 270 3.02 -17.11 23.52
C ILE A 270 4.18 -16.12 23.34
N GLY A 271 5.35 -16.66 22.97
CA GLY A 271 6.44 -15.84 22.45
C GLY A 271 6.20 -15.52 20.99
N SER A 272 6.34 -14.26 20.60
CA SER A 272 6.11 -13.83 19.23
C SER A 272 7.22 -12.91 18.73
N TYR A 273 7.54 -13.04 17.44
CA TYR A 273 8.52 -12.18 16.79
C TYR A 273 8.23 -12.09 15.29
N VAL A 274 8.47 -10.92 14.72
CA VAL A 274 8.33 -10.66 13.29
C VAL A 274 9.60 -9.95 12.80
N HIS A 275 10.11 -10.37 11.64
CA HIS A 275 11.33 -9.86 11.03
C HIS A 275 11.07 -9.30 9.62
N GLY A 276 11.85 -8.29 9.21
CA GLY A 276 11.73 -7.64 7.90
C GLY A 276 10.54 -6.69 7.82
N SER A 277 10.35 -5.86 8.85
CA SER A 277 9.24 -4.90 8.93
C SER A 277 9.26 -3.88 7.78
N PRO A 278 8.09 -3.47 7.25
CA PRO A 278 8.02 -2.46 6.20
C PRO A 278 8.59 -1.10 6.64
N SER A 279 9.16 -0.36 5.70
CA SER A 279 9.80 0.95 5.97
C SER A 279 8.79 1.99 6.45
N GLU A 280 7.54 1.88 6.00
CA GLU A 280 6.42 2.74 6.40
C GLU A 280 5.45 1.97 7.30
N SER A 281 5.93 1.39 8.40
CA SER A 281 5.04 0.84 9.43
C SER A 281 4.37 2.00 10.18
N SER A 282 3.07 2.19 9.94
CA SER A 282 2.29 3.25 10.58
C SER A 282 2.16 2.99 12.08
N SER A 283 2.65 3.90 12.92
CA SER A 283 2.57 3.83 14.39
C SER A 283 1.14 3.72 14.95
N TRP A 284 0.12 4.00 14.14
CA TRP A 284 -1.31 3.85 14.49
C TRP A 284 -1.80 2.41 14.51
N LEU A 285 -1.05 1.45 13.95
CA LEU A 285 -1.37 0.02 13.99
C LEU A 285 -0.76 -0.62 15.26
N SER A 286 -0.94 0.00 16.42
CA SER A 286 -0.13 -0.21 17.63
C SER A 286 -0.09 -1.64 18.17
N ASN A 287 -1.04 -2.49 17.79
CA ASN A 287 -1.18 -3.84 18.31
C ASN A 287 -0.82 -4.92 17.27
N MET A 288 -0.27 -4.53 16.12
CA MET A 288 0.04 -5.45 15.03
C MET A 288 1.48 -5.32 14.57
N LEU A 289 2.10 -6.47 14.34
CA LEU A 289 3.44 -6.57 13.77
C LEU A 289 3.34 -7.00 12.31
N PHE A 290 4.20 -6.43 11.46
CA PHE A 290 4.27 -6.75 10.04
C PHE A 290 5.71 -7.08 9.65
N GLY A 291 5.88 -8.03 8.73
CA GLY A 291 7.20 -8.33 8.18
C GLY A 291 7.19 -9.46 7.17
N LYS A 292 8.38 -9.86 6.74
CA LYS A 292 8.59 -10.99 5.81
C LYS A 292 8.55 -12.34 6.52
N TYR A 293 8.98 -12.40 7.77
CA TYR A 293 9.00 -13.61 8.59
C TYR A 293 8.22 -13.37 9.87
N GLY A 294 7.52 -14.39 10.36
CA GLY A 294 6.89 -14.37 11.67
C GLY A 294 7.02 -15.72 12.36
N ALA A 295 7.14 -15.68 13.69
CA ALA A 295 7.08 -16.88 14.51
C ALA A 295 6.23 -16.66 15.76
N MET A 296 5.55 -17.74 16.16
CA MET A 296 4.88 -17.87 17.45
C MET A 296 5.38 -19.14 18.13
N VAL A 297 5.75 -19.06 19.42
CA VAL A 297 6.27 -20.17 20.21
C VAL A 297 5.40 -20.35 21.44
N ILE A 298 4.86 -21.56 21.60
CA ILE A 298 4.01 -21.93 22.73
C ILE A 298 4.91 -22.48 23.83
N CYS A 299 4.86 -21.84 24.99
CA CYS A 299 5.67 -22.24 26.13
C CYS A 299 4.79 -22.45 27.37
N SER A 300 5.26 -23.26 28.29
CA SER A 300 4.74 -23.37 29.65
C SER A 300 5.83 -23.05 30.67
N SER A 301 5.43 -22.49 31.82
CA SER A 301 6.33 -22.35 32.96
C SER A 301 5.94 -23.31 34.07
N SER A 302 6.93 -23.92 34.72
CA SER A 302 6.72 -24.73 35.92
C SER A 302 6.69 -23.88 37.21
N GLU A 303 7.07 -22.61 37.14
CA GLU A 303 7.06 -21.68 38.27
C GLU A 303 5.87 -20.71 38.14
N GLU A 304 5.13 -20.46 39.22
CA GLU A 304 4.02 -19.48 39.24
C GLU A 304 4.52 -18.04 39.02
N ASP A 305 5.79 -17.76 39.32
CA ASP A 305 6.44 -16.45 39.16
C ASP A 305 7.91 -16.62 38.73
N PRO A 306 8.19 -16.81 37.42
CA PRO A 306 9.52 -17.15 36.95
C PRO A 306 10.49 -15.98 37.11
N LYS A 307 11.70 -16.28 37.61
CA LYS A 307 12.76 -15.30 37.94
C LYS A 307 13.31 -14.48 36.77
N SER A 308 12.91 -14.79 35.54
CA SER A 308 13.41 -14.17 34.30
C SER A 308 12.33 -13.35 33.63
N ASP A 309 12.70 -12.30 32.89
CA ASP A 309 11.76 -11.53 32.08
C ASP A 309 11.20 -12.44 30.95
N ILE A 310 10.06 -13.10 31.22
CA ILE A 310 9.36 -13.99 30.29
C ILE A 310 9.15 -13.28 28.95
N THR A 311 8.90 -11.98 28.96
CA THR A 311 8.64 -11.20 27.75
C THR A 311 9.88 -11.17 26.86
N GLU A 312 11.05 -10.88 27.43
CA GLU A 312 12.29 -10.85 26.67
C GLU A 312 12.69 -12.24 26.19
N LEU A 313 12.57 -13.26 27.04
CA LEU A 313 12.92 -14.64 26.72
C LEU A 313 11.99 -15.22 25.64
N SER A 314 10.68 -15.02 25.76
CA SER A 314 9.70 -15.49 24.78
C SER A 314 9.91 -14.85 23.41
N ARG A 315 10.30 -13.56 23.36
CA ARG A 315 10.71 -12.89 22.13
C ARG A 315 11.99 -13.51 21.55
N LYS A 316 13.01 -13.80 22.37
CA LYS A 316 14.26 -14.46 21.93
C LYS A 316 14.01 -15.86 21.36
N LEU A 317 13.07 -16.62 21.92
CA LEU A 317 12.66 -17.91 21.38
C LEU A 317 12.03 -17.78 19.99
N ALA A 318 11.13 -16.82 19.81
CA ALA A 318 10.56 -16.56 18.50
C ALA A 318 11.61 -16.03 17.48
N GLN A 319 12.61 -15.25 17.93
CA GLN A 319 13.75 -14.87 17.10
C GLN A 319 14.58 -16.08 16.67
N HIS A 320 14.82 -17.02 17.58
CA HIS A 320 15.51 -18.26 17.28
C HIS A 320 14.76 -19.06 16.21
N VAL A 321 13.44 -19.23 16.34
CA VAL A 321 12.62 -19.93 15.34
C VAL A 321 12.68 -19.25 13.97
N VAL A 322 12.61 -17.91 13.92
CA VAL A 322 12.76 -17.17 12.65
C VAL A 322 14.13 -17.44 12.01
N GLY A 323 15.21 -17.39 12.81
CA GLY A 323 16.59 -17.48 12.35
C GLY A 323 17.07 -18.88 11.99
N MET A 324 16.68 -19.90 12.77
CA MET A 324 17.16 -21.29 12.61
C MET A 324 16.18 -22.20 11.88
N ALA A 325 14.95 -21.74 11.65
CA ALA A 325 13.91 -22.48 10.92
C ALA A 325 13.78 -23.98 11.31
N PRO A 326 13.62 -24.32 12.60
CA PRO A 326 13.44 -25.70 13.03
C PRO A 326 12.21 -26.35 12.38
N LEU A 327 12.26 -27.67 12.20
CA LEU A 327 11.16 -28.49 11.65
C LEU A 327 10.36 -29.20 12.76
N SER A 328 10.94 -29.39 13.94
CA SER A 328 10.26 -30.00 15.09
C SER A 328 10.80 -29.44 16.41
N VAL A 329 10.07 -29.63 17.52
CA VAL A 329 10.52 -29.15 18.84
C VAL A 329 11.74 -29.93 19.33
N GLY A 330 11.71 -31.26 19.24
CA GLY A 330 12.73 -32.14 19.84
C GLY A 330 12.52 -32.36 21.34
N SER A 331 13.57 -32.81 22.01
CA SER A 331 13.63 -33.07 23.45
C SER A 331 14.80 -32.33 24.09
N ALA A 332 14.68 -31.99 25.38
CA ALA A 332 15.79 -31.44 26.16
C ALA A 332 16.92 -32.47 26.42
N GLU A 333 16.64 -33.75 26.17
CA GLU A 333 17.60 -34.86 26.29
C GLU A 333 18.34 -35.15 24.98
N ASP A 334 17.94 -34.52 23.87
CA ASP A 334 18.66 -34.67 22.61
C ASP A 334 20.08 -34.08 22.73
N GLU A 335 21.05 -34.76 22.12
CA GLU A 335 22.42 -34.23 22.04
C GLU A 335 22.47 -32.94 21.20
N PRO A 336 23.30 -31.96 21.56
CA PRO A 336 23.46 -30.74 20.77
C PRO A 336 23.86 -31.05 19.32
N GLY A 337 23.06 -30.56 18.38
CA GLY A 337 23.31 -30.67 16.95
C GLY A 337 24.20 -29.53 16.43
N ASP A 338 24.55 -29.61 15.16
CA ASP A 338 25.26 -28.55 14.44
C ASP A 338 24.29 -27.57 13.75
N GLU A 339 24.80 -26.74 12.84
CA GLU A 339 23.97 -25.77 12.10
C GLU A 339 22.91 -26.41 11.19
N SER A 340 23.01 -27.72 10.90
CA SER A 340 22.04 -28.46 10.09
C SER A 340 20.94 -29.14 10.91
N GLU A 341 21.00 -29.05 12.25
CA GLU A 341 20.02 -29.63 13.14
C GLU A 341 18.62 -29.05 12.88
N THR A 342 17.62 -29.92 12.91
CA THR A 342 16.22 -29.57 12.57
C THR A 342 15.31 -29.57 13.80
N LYS A 343 15.74 -30.14 14.91
CA LYS A 343 15.04 -30.12 16.20
C LYS A 343 15.40 -28.85 16.97
N MET A 344 14.42 -28.00 17.23
CA MET A 344 14.58 -26.70 17.89
C MET A 344 15.41 -26.76 19.18
N LEU A 345 15.16 -27.74 20.06
CA LEU A 345 15.88 -27.84 21.33
C LEU A 345 17.33 -28.30 21.19
N ALA A 346 17.67 -29.02 20.12
CA ALA A 346 19.03 -29.48 19.85
C ALA A 346 19.85 -28.47 19.03
N GLN A 347 19.20 -27.50 18.37
CA GLN A 347 19.87 -26.47 17.57
C GLN A 347 20.80 -25.58 18.41
N PRO A 348 21.94 -25.12 17.85
CA PRO A 348 22.76 -24.08 18.44
C PRO A 348 21.94 -22.81 18.71
N TYR A 349 22.02 -22.27 19.92
CA TYR A 349 21.24 -21.09 20.26
C TYR A 349 21.76 -19.85 19.50
N VAL A 350 20.92 -19.27 18.64
CA VAL A 350 21.23 -18.06 17.82
C VAL A 350 22.02 -16.97 18.54
N MET A 351 21.72 -16.69 19.81
CA MET A 351 22.39 -15.62 20.56
C MET A 351 23.70 -16.08 21.23
N GLU A 352 23.87 -17.38 21.45
CA GLU A 352 25.04 -18.01 22.06
C GLU A 352 25.26 -19.41 21.46
N PRO A 353 25.88 -19.52 20.26
CA PRO A 353 25.94 -20.79 19.51
C PRO A 353 26.80 -21.89 20.15
N THR A 354 27.49 -21.59 21.26
CA THR A 354 28.30 -22.55 22.02
C THR A 354 27.46 -23.53 22.83
N ILE A 355 26.16 -23.27 23.00
CA ILE A 355 25.20 -24.15 23.69
C ILE A 355 23.98 -24.37 22.80
N SER A 356 23.29 -25.50 23.00
CA SER A 356 21.99 -25.73 22.37
C SER A 356 20.89 -24.90 23.03
N LEU A 357 19.76 -24.71 22.32
CA LEU A 357 18.61 -24.01 22.89
C LEU A 357 18.04 -24.73 24.13
N GLY A 358 18.01 -26.06 24.12
CA GLY A 358 17.56 -26.87 25.26
C GLY A 358 18.41 -26.65 26.50
N GLN A 359 19.74 -26.63 26.34
CA GLN A 359 20.67 -26.31 27.44
C GLN A 359 20.48 -24.89 27.97
N PHE A 360 20.23 -23.92 27.09
CA PHE A 360 19.92 -22.54 27.49
C PHE A 360 18.62 -22.43 28.30
N LEU A 361 17.60 -23.21 27.95
CA LEU A 361 16.28 -23.18 28.60
C LEU A 361 16.20 -23.96 29.91
N GLN A 362 17.02 -25.00 30.08
CA GLN A 362 17.01 -25.83 31.30
C GLN A 362 17.03 -25.03 32.62
N PRO A 363 17.91 -24.02 32.82
CA PRO A 363 17.93 -23.25 34.07
C PRO A 363 16.75 -22.26 34.21
N THR A 364 15.97 -21.99 33.16
CA THR A 364 14.92 -20.96 33.20
C THR A 364 13.56 -21.51 33.66
N GLY A 365 13.39 -22.83 33.77
CA GLY A 365 12.11 -23.46 34.13
C GLY A 365 11.02 -23.29 33.08
N ILE A 366 11.40 -22.98 31.83
CA ILE A 366 10.50 -22.80 30.70
C ILE A 366 10.63 -23.97 29.76
N SER A 367 9.49 -24.55 29.37
CA SER A 367 9.41 -25.62 28.38
C SER A 367 8.76 -25.10 27.10
N VAL A 368 9.39 -25.34 25.96
CA VAL A 368 8.80 -25.10 24.64
C VAL A 368 7.94 -26.32 24.28
N LEU A 369 6.69 -26.08 23.93
CA LEU A 369 5.72 -27.13 23.63
C LEU A 369 5.46 -27.25 22.13
N ASP A 370 5.46 -26.12 21.42
CA ASP A 370 5.15 -26.07 20.01
C ASP A 370 5.60 -24.72 19.41
N PHE A 371 5.65 -24.62 18.09
CA PHE A 371 5.86 -23.36 17.40
C PHE A 371 5.17 -23.33 16.04
N VAL A 372 5.06 -22.12 15.50
CA VAL A 372 4.66 -21.85 14.13
C VAL A 372 5.63 -20.83 13.55
N ARG A 373 6.14 -21.08 12.35
CA ARG A 373 6.95 -20.16 11.57
C ARG A 373 6.31 -19.96 10.21
N PHE A 374 6.15 -18.72 9.78
CA PHE A 374 5.82 -18.38 8.39
C PHE A 374 6.93 -17.55 7.77
N GLU A 375 7.28 -17.87 6.53
CA GLU A 375 7.99 -16.99 5.60
C GLU A 375 7.05 -16.61 4.45
N CYS A 376 6.92 -15.30 4.21
CA CYS A 376 6.07 -14.79 3.13
C CYS A 376 6.56 -15.31 1.77
N GLY A 377 5.65 -15.90 1.00
CA GLY A 377 5.93 -16.43 -0.33
C GLY A 377 6.56 -17.82 -0.35
N GLU A 378 6.68 -18.48 0.82
CA GLU A 378 7.07 -19.89 0.89
C GLU A 378 5.95 -20.78 0.34
N ASP A 379 6.34 -21.81 -0.42
CA ASP A 379 5.42 -22.80 -0.96
C ASP A 379 5.42 -24.02 -0.01
N PRO A 380 4.35 -24.23 0.79
CA PRO A 380 4.34 -25.29 1.81
C PRO A 380 4.48 -26.71 1.24
N GLU A 381 4.10 -26.92 -0.02
CA GLU A 381 4.22 -28.22 -0.70
C GLU A 381 5.67 -28.60 -1.07
N LEU A 382 6.60 -27.64 -1.13
CA LEU A 382 8.01 -27.92 -1.45
C LEU A 382 8.86 -28.17 -0.19
N SER A 383 8.41 -27.69 0.98
CA SER A 383 9.11 -27.86 2.26
C SER A 383 8.95 -29.25 2.87
N GLU A 384 7.89 -30.00 2.54
CA GLU A 384 7.72 -31.40 3.02
C GLU A 384 8.54 -32.41 2.20
N SER A 385 9.14 -31.99 1.09
CA SER A 385 9.91 -32.84 0.17
C SER A 385 11.44 -32.71 0.25
N SER A 386 11.95 -31.89 1.19
CA SER A 386 13.37 -31.55 1.30
C SER A 386 14.02 -32.11 2.56
#